data_AF-A0A2V5U744-F1
#
_entry.id   AF-A0A2V5U744-F1
#
_cell.length_a   1.000
_cell.length_b   1.000
_cell.length_c   1.000
_cell.angle_alpha   90.00
_cell.angle_beta   90.00
_cell.angle_gamma   90.00
#
_symmetry.space_group_name_H-M   'P 1'
#
loop_
_entity.id
_entity.type
_entity.pdbx_description
1 polymer ?
#
loop_
_entity_poly.entity_id
_entity_poly.type
_entity_poly.pdbx_seq_one_letter_code
_entity_poly.pdbx_strand_id
1 'polypeptide(L)'
;KLAAFTVKIGYPDKWLDYSLLQIDRGPFVLNTVRAEKFEADRDVNKIGKPVDRTDWGMTPPTVNAYYNSNMNEIVFPAGILQPPFFYPDADDAVNYGAIGAVIGHEMTHGFDDQGRQFDARGNLRDWWTPKSAEEFKKRSGAIVQQYNEYEPLPGLHVNGELTQGENIADIGGVKLAYAALQKALDKHPEERGKKIDGFTPEQRFFLSFAAIWRSKIRDEDQKLRLKTDPHSPAQYRVNGPLSDSPEFQKAFNIPDGSPMVRRADKRVNIW
;
A
#
# COMPACT_ATOMS: atom_id res chain seq x y z
N LYS A 1 -1.39 7.24 -17.82
CA LYS A 1 -0.49 6.83 -16.71
C LYS A 1 -0.73 5.38 -16.30
N LEU A 2 -1.93 5.03 -15.84
CA LEU A 2 -2.29 3.66 -15.40
C LEU A 2 -1.92 2.56 -16.41
N ALA A 3 -2.29 2.74 -17.68
CA ALA A 3 -1.99 1.77 -18.75
C ALA A 3 -0.49 1.59 -19.05
N ALA A 4 0.37 2.45 -18.50
CA ALA A 4 1.82 2.40 -18.69
C ALA A 4 2.55 1.85 -17.45
N PHE A 5 1.83 1.30 -16.47
CA PHE A 5 2.44 0.68 -15.31
C PHE A 5 3.27 -0.53 -15.72
N THR A 6 4.49 -0.61 -15.20
CA THR A 6 5.28 -1.84 -15.21
C THR A 6 4.94 -2.65 -13.97
N VAL A 7 4.74 -3.96 -14.12
CA VAL A 7 4.39 -4.85 -13.00
C VAL A 7 5.50 -5.87 -12.83
N LYS A 8 6.05 -5.97 -11.62
CA LYS A 8 7.10 -6.92 -11.25
C LYS A 8 6.60 -7.81 -10.10
N ILE A 9 6.74 -9.13 -10.26
CA ILE A 9 6.14 -10.11 -9.34
C ILE A 9 7.18 -11.18 -9.00
N GLY A 10 7.37 -11.45 -7.71
CA GLY A 10 8.23 -12.52 -7.22
C GLY A 10 9.70 -12.13 -7.11
N TYR A 11 10.41 -12.05 -8.24
CA TYR A 11 11.87 -11.93 -8.28
C TYR A 11 12.39 -11.27 -9.57
N PRO A 12 13.62 -10.73 -9.57
CA PRO A 12 14.19 -10.12 -10.77
C PRO A 12 14.60 -11.15 -11.84
N ASP A 13 14.45 -10.79 -13.11
CA ASP A 13 14.97 -11.58 -14.24
C ASP A 13 16.51 -11.58 -14.28
N LYS A 14 17.14 -10.54 -13.72
CA LYS A 14 18.59 -10.32 -13.70
C LYS A 14 19.09 -10.20 -12.27
N TRP A 15 20.05 -11.04 -11.91
CA TRP A 15 20.67 -11.05 -10.59
C TRP A 15 21.92 -10.18 -10.53
N LEU A 16 22.20 -9.63 -9.35
CA LEU A 16 23.42 -8.89 -9.09
C LEU A 16 24.63 -9.83 -9.13
N ASP A 17 25.69 -9.40 -9.83
CA ASP A 17 26.98 -10.07 -9.79
C ASP A 17 27.78 -9.61 -8.56
N TYR A 18 28.14 -10.57 -7.70
CA TYR A 18 28.93 -10.35 -6.49
C TYR A 18 30.40 -10.77 -6.66
N SER A 19 30.88 -11.03 -7.88
CA SER A 19 32.24 -11.49 -8.14
C SER A 19 33.34 -10.58 -7.57
N LEU A 20 33.07 -9.27 -7.45
CA LEU A 20 33.98 -8.28 -6.88
C LEU A 20 33.85 -8.12 -5.36
N LEU A 21 32.84 -8.72 -4.72
CA LEU A 21 32.66 -8.68 -3.28
C LEU A 21 33.53 -9.75 -2.61
N GLN A 22 34.53 -9.30 -1.86
CA GLN A 22 35.40 -10.18 -1.09
C GLN A 22 34.82 -10.47 0.30
N ILE A 23 34.55 -11.74 0.57
CA ILE A 23 34.14 -12.25 1.88
C ILE A 23 35.13 -13.31 2.35
N ASP A 24 35.53 -13.25 3.62
CA ASP A 24 36.43 -14.22 4.24
C ASP A 24 35.92 -14.64 5.63
N ARG A 25 36.56 -15.67 6.21
CA ARG A 25 36.25 -16.18 7.57
C ARG A 25 36.89 -15.35 8.70
N GLY A 26 37.39 -14.16 8.40
CA GLY A 26 37.97 -13.23 9.37
C GLY A 26 36.92 -12.45 10.16
N PRO A 27 37.28 -11.29 10.73
CA PRO A 27 36.38 -10.47 11.52
C PRO A 27 35.14 -10.03 10.73
N PHE A 28 33.95 -10.27 11.29
CA PHE A 28 32.67 -9.89 10.69
C PHE A 28 32.63 -8.42 10.24
N VAL A 29 33.14 -7.51 11.07
CA VAL A 29 33.16 -6.07 10.76
C VAL A 29 33.88 -5.74 9.45
N LEU A 30 34.94 -6.49 9.10
CA LEU A 30 35.65 -6.27 7.84
C LEU A 30 34.83 -6.73 6.64
N ASN A 31 34.05 -7.82 6.78
CA ASN A 31 33.08 -8.21 5.75
C ASN A 31 31.99 -7.14 5.57
N THR A 32 31.50 -6.54 6.66
CA THR A 32 30.52 -5.43 6.58
C THR A 32 31.07 -4.24 5.82
N VAL A 33 32.27 -3.77 6.15
CA VAL A 33 32.91 -2.63 5.45
C VAL A 33 33.14 -2.94 3.97
N ARG A 34 33.54 -4.19 3.63
CA ARG A 34 33.70 -4.62 2.24
C ARG A 34 32.37 -4.63 1.47
N ALA A 35 31.28 -5.10 2.10
CA ALA A 35 29.96 -5.11 1.51
C ALA A 35 29.42 -3.68 1.28
N GLU A 36 29.56 -2.79 2.26
CA GLU A 36 29.17 -1.37 2.12
C GLU A 36 29.94 -0.67 1.00
N LYS A 37 31.25 -0.92 0.91
CA LYS A 37 32.06 -0.39 -0.18
C LYS A 37 31.61 -0.91 -1.55
N PHE A 38 31.34 -2.21 -1.67
CA PHE A 38 30.84 -2.81 -2.91
C PHE A 38 29.52 -2.18 -3.37
N GLU A 39 28.56 -1.99 -2.45
CA GLU A 39 27.28 -1.35 -2.76
C GLU A 39 27.46 0.13 -3.15
N ALA A 40 28.30 0.88 -2.44
CA ALA A 40 28.60 2.27 -2.77
C ALA A 40 29.26 2.41 -4.15
N ASP A 41 30.25 1.56 -4.44
CA ASP A 41 30.90 1.53 -5.75
C ASP A 41 29.89 1.16 -6.85
N ARG A 42 28.96 0.23 -6.59
CA ARG A 42 27.89 -0.12 -7.53
C ARG A 42 27.01 1.09 -7.87
N ASP A 43 26.58 1.85 -6.87
CA ASP A 43 25.68 2.99 -7.05
C ASP A 43 26.39 4.15 -7.77
N VAL A 44 27.63 4.47 -7.39
CA VAL A 44 28.46 5.46 -8.09
C VAL A 44 28.69 5.06 -9.55
N ASN A 45 28.88 3.77 -9.82
CA ASN A 45 29.06 3.24 -11.17
C ASN A 45 27.81 3.34 -12.05
N LYS A 46 26.64 3.75 -11.53
CA LYS A 46 25.45 4.06 -12.35
C LYS A 46 25.54 5.44 -13.00
N ILE A 47 26.37 6.34 -12.49
CA ILE A 47 26.52 7.72 -13.02
C ILE A 47 27.00 7.67 -14.47
N GLY A 48 26.36 8.46 -15.35
CA GLY A 48 26.69 8.53 -16.77
C GLY A 48 26.16 7.36 -17.63
N LYS A 49 25.41 6.42 -17.03
CA LYS A 49 24.78 5.30 -17.74
C LYS A 49 23.26 5.49 -17.85
N PRO A 50 22.61 4.84 -18.83
CA PRO A 50 21.15 4.78 -18.87
C PRO A 50 20.58 4.11 -17.62
N VAL A 51 19.34 4.48 -17.27
CA VAL A 51 18.60 3.86 -16.16
C VAL A 51 18.30 2.39 -16.48
N ASP A 52 18.74 1.46 -15.62
CA ASP A 52 18.35 0.05 -15.71
C ASP A 52 16.93 -0.12 -15.16
N ARG A 53 15.94 -0.27 -16.05
CA ARG A 53 14.54 -0.46 -15.66
C ARG A 53 14.23 -1.86 -15.14
N THR A 54 15.21 -2.78 -15.18
CA THR A 54 15.07 -4.13 -14.61
C THR A 54 15.48 -4.18 -13.14
N ASP A 55 16.11 -3.13 -12.59
CA ASP A 55 16.51 -3.05 -11.18
C ASP A 55 15.30 -3.15 -10.23
N TRP A 56 15.51 -3.74 -9.05
CA TRP A 56 14.52 -3.84 -7.97
C TRP A 56 14.97 -3.04 -6.76
N GLY A 57 14.03 -2.37 -6.09
CA GLY A 57 14.27 -1.66 -4.83
C GLY A 57 14.21 -2.56 -3.58
N MET A 58 13.73 -3.79 -3.73
CA MET A 58 13.61 -4.77 -2.64
C MET A 58 14.06 -6.15 -3.11
N THR A 59 14.56 -6.96 -2.17
CA THR A 59 14.94 -8.34 -2.44
C THR A 59 13.72 -9.27 -2.46
N PRO A 60 13.74 -10.40 -3.18
CA PRO A 60 12.61 -11.34 -3.22
C PRO A 60 12.06 -11.83 -1.87
N PRO A 61 12.86 -12.12 -0.83
CA PRO A 61 12.33 -12.59 0.45
C PRO A 61 11.71 -11.47 1.32
N THR A 62 11.77 -10.21 0.90
CA THR A 62 11.20 -9.09 1.65
C THR A 62 9.66 -9.22 1.71
N VAL A 63 9.09 -9.17 2.91
CA VAL A 63 7.64 -9.13 3.13
C VAL A 63 7.16 -7.68 3.07
N ASN A 64 7.05 -7.15 1.86
CA ASN A 64 6.59 -5.79 1.61
C ASN A 64 6.16 -5.65 0.14
N ALA A 65 5.67 -4.49 -0.28
CA ALA A 65 5.47 -4.10 -1.66
C ALA A 65 5.92 -2.65 -1.86
N TYR A 66 6.05 -2.19 -3.12
CA TYR A 66 6.31 -0.78 -3.39
C TYR A 66 5.84 -0.32 -4.77
N TYR A 67 5.60 0.99 -4.86
CA TYR A 67 5.50 1.76 -6.09
C TYR A 67 6.71 2.69 -6.25
N ASN A 68 7.22 2.80 -7.48
CA ASN A 68 8.29 3.74 -7.81
C ASN A 68 7.84 4.72 -8.89
N SER A 69 7.74 6.00 -8.51
CA SER A 69 7.31 7.11 -9.37
C SER A 69 8.15 7.30 -10.62
N ASN A 70 9.48 7.15 -10.53
CA ASN A 70 10.40 7.38 -11.65
C ASN A 70 10.37 6.25 -12.68
N MET A 71 10.00 5.04 -12.25
CA MET A 71 9.84 3.89 -13.14
C MET A 71 8.39 3.70 -13.58
N ASN A 72 7.43 4.31 -12.88
CA ASN A 72 5.99 4.06 -13.01
C ASN A 72 5.73 2.55 -12.91
N GLU A 73 6.24 1.92 -11.84
CA GLU A 73 6.16 0.48 -11.61
C GLU A 73 5.59 0.14 -10.23
N ILE A 74 4.92 -1.01 -10.15
CA ILE A 74 4.49 -1.64 -8.90
C ILE A 74 5.18 -2.99 -8.77
N VAL A 75 5.67 -3.30 -7.57
CA VAL A 75 6.55 -4.45 -7.33
C VAL A 75 6.11 -5.23 -6.10
N PHE A 76 5.95 -6.54 -6.29
CA PHE A 76 5.51 -7.47 -5.24
C PHE A 76 6.56 -8.60 -5.11
N PRO A 77 7.56 -8.46 -4.21
CA PRO A 77 8.49 -9.52 -3.88
C PRO A 77 7.81 -10.84 -3.50
N ALA A 78 8.46 -11.97 -3.75
CA ALA A 78 7.92 -13.29 -3.41
C ALA A 78 7.54 -13.40 -1.92
N GLY A 79 8.25 -12.68 -1.04
CA GLY A 79 8.00 -12.65 0.40
C GLY A 79 6.63 -12.10 0.80
N ILE A 80 5.96 -11.25 0.02
CA ILE A 80 4.58 -10.83 0.34
C ILE A 80 3.52 -11.77 -0.25
N LEU A 81 3.88 -12.61 -1.22
CA LEU A 81 2.96 -13.52 -1.93
C LEU A 81 2.73 -14.83 -1.17
N GLN A 82 2.38 -14.69 0.11
CA GLN A 82 2.15 -15.81 1.01
C GLN A 82 1.01 -15.48 2.00
N PRO A 83 0.48 -16.47 2.74
CA PRO A 83 -0.46 -16.22 3.83
C PRO A 83 0.06 -15.19 4.85
N PRO A 84 -0.79 -14.26 5.34
CA PRO A 84 -2.22 -14.13 5.08
C PRO A 84 -2.58 -13.29 3.84
N PHE A 85 -1.60 -12.82 3.05
CA PHE A 85 -1.85 -11.97 1.90
C PHE A 85 -2.41 -12.71 0.69
N PHE A 86 -1.80 -13.85 0.36
CA PHE A 86 -2.17 -14.64 -0.81
C PHE A 86 -2.14 -16.13 -0.52
N TYR A 87 -3.20 -16.80 -0.96
CA TYR A 87 -3.34 -18.25 -0.96
C TYR A 87 -3.70 -18.70 -2.37
N PRO A 88 -2.88 -19.56 -3.03
CA PRO A 88 -3.11 -19.95 -4.43
C PRO A 88 -4.48 -20.61 -4.69
N ASP A 89 -4.96 -21.41 -3.73
CA ASP A 89 -6.16 -22.25 -3.88
C ASP A 89 -7.33 -21.83 -2.97
N ALA A 90 -7.31 -20.62 -2.42
CA ALA A 90 -8.32 -20.19 -1.44
C ALA A 90 -9.41 -19.27 -2.01
N ASP A 91 -10.36 -18.93 -1.12
CA ASP A 91 -11.44 -17.98 -1.31
C ASP A 91 -10.96 -16.63 -1.86
N ASP A 92 -11.48 -16.26 -3.04
CA ASP A 92 -11.18 -15.00 -3.72
C ASP A 92 -11.41 -13.80 -2.80
N ALA A 93 -12.46 -13.80 -1.97
CA ALA A 93 -12.72 -12.70 -1.06
C ALA A 93 -11.56 -12.45 -0.08
N VAL A 94 -10.91 -13.52 0.41
CA VAL A 94 -9.71 -13.41 1.26
C VAL A 94 -8.55 -12.79 0.48
N ASN A 95 -8.24 -13.31 -0.72
CA ASN A 95 -7.14 -12.81 -1.55
C ASN A 95 -7.36 -11.36 -1.98
N TYR A 96 -8.55 -10.99 -2.44
CA TYR A 96 -8.88 -9.62 -2.81
C TYR A 96 -8.83 -8.67 -1.60
N GLY A 97 -9.33 -9.12 -0.43
CA GLY A 97 -9.27 -8.33 0.80
C GLY A 97 -7.85 -8.09 1.31
N ALA A 98 -6.91 -8.97 0.96
CA ALA A 98 -5.53 -8.91 1.39
C ALA A 98 -4.58 -8.47 0.27
N ILE A 99 -3.98 -9.39 -0.51
CA ILE A 99 -3.05 -9.00 -1.59
C ILE A 99 -3.72 -8.10 -2.64
N GLY A 100 -5.03 -8.25 -2.89
CA GLY A 100 -5.76 -7.35 -3.78
C GLY A 100 -5.78 -5.90 -3.28
N ALA A 101 -5.98 -5.70 -1.97
CA ALA A 101 -5.91 -4.38 -1.34
C ALA A 101 -4.49 -3.81 -1.38
N VAL A 102 -3.46 -4.65 -1.18
CA VAL A 102 -2.04 -4.24 -1.34
C VAL A 102 -1.75 -3.84 -2.78
N ILE A 103 -2.21 -4.62 -3.78
CA ILE A 103 -2.06 -4.25 -5.19
C ILE A 103 -2.76 -2.93 -5.50
N GLY A 104 -3.99 -2.75 -5.01
CA GLY A 104 -4.72 -1.50 -5.14
C GLY A 104 -3.98 -0.32 -4.50
N HIS A 105 -3.38 -0.54 -3.32
CA HIS A 105 -2.59 0.45 -2.59
C HIS A 105 -1.39 0.92 -3.41
N GLU A 106 -0.56 -0.01 -3.92
CA GLU A 106 0.57 0.33 -4.79
C GLU A 106 0.11 1.00 -6.09
N MET A 107 -1.04 0.61 -6.62
CA MET A 107 -1.58 1.26 -7.80
C MET A 107 -1.97 2.71 -7.52
N THR A 108 -2.56 2.96 -6.35
CA THR A 108 -2.99 4.28 -5.92
C THR A 108 -1.82 5.21 -5.60
N HIS A 109 -0.66 4.70 -5.16
CA HIS A 109 0.56 5.51 -5.02
C HIS A 109 0.96 6.23 -6.32
N GLY A 110 0.67 5.67 -7.49
CA GLY A 110 0.85 6.38 -8.76
C GLY A 110 0.00 7.65 -8.92
N PHE A 111 -0.95 7.88 -8.03
CA PHE A 111 -1.92 8.98 -8.06
C PHE A 111 -2.11 9.65 -6.68
N ASP A 112 -1.30 9.34 -5.67
CA ASP A 112 -1.30 10.08 -4.41
C ASP A 112 -0.73 11.50 -4.59
N ASP A 113 -0.52 12.25 -3.50
CA ASP A 113 -0.03 13.62 -3.58
C ASP A 113 1.39 13.78 -4.15
N GLN A 114 2.22 12.74 -4.06
CA GLN A 114 3.56 12.72 -4.65
C GLN A 114 3.53 12.08 -6.03
N GLY A 115 2.98 10.87 -6.15
CA GLY A 115 2.94 10.11 -7.39
C GLY A 115 2.18 10.84 -8.49
N ARG A 116 1.11 11.60 -8.19
CA ARG A 116 0.40 12.38 -9.22
C ARG A 116 1.30 13.39 -9.94
N GLN A 117 2.42 13.80 -9.35
CA GLN A 117 3.33 14.79 -9.94
C GLN A 117 4.21 14.20 -11.06
N PHE A 118 4.18 12.86 -11.22
CA PHE A 118 4.95 12.15 -12.22
C PHE A 118 4.07 11.69 -13.38
N ASP A 119 4.52 11.89 -14.62
CA ASP A 119 3.81 11.46 -15.82
C ASP A 119 3.93 9.94 -16.06
N ALA A 120 3.34 9.44 -17.16
CA ALA A 120 3.35 8.02 -17.51
C ALA A 120 4.76 7.44 -17.83
N ARG A 121 5.76 8.31 -18.02
CA ARG A 121 7.15 7.93 -18.27
C ARG A 121 8.01 8.06 -17.01
N GLY A 122 7.42 8.50 -15.89
CA GLY A 122 8.11 8.72 -14.62
C GLY A 122 8.88 10.03 -14.54
N ASN A 123 8.51 11.03 -15.35
CA ASN A 123 9.10 12.36 -15.26
C ASN A 123 8.29 13.25 -14.32
N LEU A 124 8.96 13.99 -13.44
CA LEU A 124 8.34 15.05 -12.64
C LEU A 124 7.88 16.18 -13.57
N ARG A 125 6.58 16.27 -13.79
CA ARG A 125 5.96 17.22 -14.71
C ARG A 125 4.51 17.41 -14.33
N ASP A 126 4.03 18.64 -14.31
CA ASP A 126 2.59 18.87 -14.17
C ASP A 126 1.85 18.44 -15.46
N TRP A 127 1.01 17.43 -15.32
CA TRP A 127 0.15 16.89 -16.39
C TRP A 127 -1.33 17.04 -16.06
N TRP A 128 -1.66 17.76 -14.99
CA TRP A 128 -3.03 18.03 -14.57
C TRP A 128 -3.46 19.43 -14.99
N THR A 129 -4.77 19.63 -15.17
CA THR A 129 -5.31 20.99 -15.28
C THR A 129 -5.35 21.63 -13.89
N PRO A 130 -5.22 22.97 -13.77
CA PRO A 130 -5.30 23.66 -12.48
C PRO A 130 -6.56 23.30 -11.69
N LYS A 131 -7.71 23.21 -12.37
CA LYS A 131 -9.00 22.82 -11.76
C LYS A 131 -8.96 21.41 -11.15
N SER A 132 -8.33 20.45 -11.84
CA SER A 132 -8.22 19.08 -11.32
C SER A 132 -7.28 19.04 -10.12
N ALA A 133 -6.18 19.79 -10.15
CA ALA A 133 -5.23 19.87 -9.06
C ALA A 133 -5.86 20.51 -7.80
N GLU A 134 -6.68 21.54 -7.98
CA GLU A 134 -7.44 22.17 -6.89
C GLU A 134 -8.45 21.20 -6.24
N GLU A 135 -9.24 20.48 -7.05
CA GLU A 135 -10.18 19.48 -6.53
C GLU A 135 -9.48 18.32 -5.83
N PHE A 136 -8.32 17.87 -6.33
CA PHE A 136 -7.51 16.87 -5.63
C PHE A 136 -7.03 17.39 -4.28
N LYS A 137 -6.47 18.60 -4.24
CA LYS A 137 -6.00 19.21 -2.98
C LYS A 137 -7.12 19.37 -1.96
N LYS A 138 -8.32 19.73 -2.40
CA LYS A 138 -9.50 19.81 -1.54
C LYS A 138 -9.84 18.45 -0.92
N ARG A 139 -9.85 17.38 -1.71
CA ARG A 139 -10.19 16.04 -1.23
C ARG A 139 -9.08 15.41 -0.38
N SER A 140 -7.82 15.60 -0.76
CA SER A 140 -6.67 15.16 0.04
C SER A 140 -6.61 15.90 1.37
N GLY A 141 -6.92 17.21 1.39
CA GLY A 141 -7.05 17.99 2.61
C GLY A 141 -8.16 17.49 3.56
N ALA A 142 -9.25 16.92 3.02
CA ALA A 142 -10.27 16.27 3.85
C ALA A 142 -9.76 14.97 4.49
N ILE A 143 -8.94 14.19 3.78
CA ILE A 143 -8.26 13.00 4.34
C ILE A 143 -7.32 13.42 5.47
N VAL A 144 -6.51 14.46 5.25
CA VAL A 144 -5.65 15.02 6.30
C VAL A 144 -6.44 15.37 7.56
N GLN A 145 -7.54 16.11 7.40
CA GLN A 145 -8.40 16.50 8.52
C GLN A 145 -8.95 15.29 9.26
N GLN A 146 -9.42 14.27 8.54
CA GLN A 146 -9.91 13.05 9.15
C GLN A 146 -8.84 12.35 9.98
N TYR A 147 -7.63 12.17 9.44
CA TYR A 147 -6.59 11.44 10.18
C TYR A 147 -6.02 12.25 11.35
N ASN A 148 -6.02 13.58 11.28
CA ASN A 148 -5.69 14.44 12.42
C ASN A 148 -6.65 14.25 13.63
N GLU A 149 -7.86 13.71 13.43
CA GLU A 149 -8.80 13.40 14.51
C GLU A 149 -8.40 12.15 15.32
N TYR A 150 -7.52 11.29 14.78
CA TYR A 150 -7.20 10.01 15.39
C TYR A 150 -6.12 10.12 16.47
N GLU A 151 -6.42 9.61 17.66
CA GLU A 151 -5.58 9.69 18.86
C GLU A 151 -5.13 8.28 19.32
N PRO A 152 -4.05 7.71 18.75
CA PRO A 152 -3.54 6.39 19.13
C PRO A 152 -3.01 6.33 20.57
N LEU A 153 -2.58 7.46 21.15
CA LEU A 153 -2.11 7.57 22.52
C LEU A 153 -2.64 8.88 23.13
N PRO A 154 -2.87 8.94 24.46
CA PRO A 154 -3.40 10.15 25.09
C PRO A 154 -2.61 11.42 24.76
N GLY A 155 -3.30 12.40 24.18
CA GLY A 155 -2.78 13.69 23.74
C GLY A 155 -1.91 13.64 22.48
N LEU A 156 -1.77 12.49 21.81
CA LEU A 156 -0.93 12.32 20.63
C LEU A 156 -1.79 11.85 19.46
N HIS A 157 -1.90 12.71 18.46
CA HIS A 157 -2.68 12.47 17.26
C HIS A 157 -1.81 11.96 16.11
N VAL A 158 -2.44 11.26 15.16
CA VAL A 158 -1.83 11.00 13.84
C VAL A 158 -1.60 12.34 13.15
N ASN A 159 -0.44 12.47 12.49
CA ASN A 159 -0.15 13.60 11.62
C ASN A 159 -0.71 13.30 10.21
N GLY A 160 -1.86 13.88 9.90
CA GLY A 160 -2.57 13.67 8.64
C GLY A 160 -1.77 14.12 7.42
N GLU A 161 -0.99 15.20 7.53
CA GLU A 161 -0.09 15.67 6.47
C GLU A 161 1.05 14.68 6.20
N LEU A 162 1.69 14.17 7.26
CA LEU A 162 2.75 13.16 7.15
C LEU A 162 2.23 11.86 6.51
N THR A 163 1.02 11.47 6.88
CA THR A 163 0.44 10.17 6.49
C THR A 163 -0.42 10.22 5.23
N GLN A 164 -0.56 11.39 4.61
CA GLN A 164 -1.54 11.63 3.56
C GLN A 164 -1.40 10.67 2.37
N GLY A 165 -0.18 10.45 1.87
CA GLY A 165 0.06 9.57 0.73
C GLY A 165 -0.39 8.14 0.98
N GLU A 166 0.01 7.58 2.12
CA GLU A 166 -0.37 6.24 2.58
C GLU A 166 -1.88 6.12 2.83
N ASN A 167 -2.50 7.14 3.43
CA ASN A 167 -3.94 7.14 3.68
C ASN A 167 -4.75 7.18 2.38
N ILE A 168 -4.31 7.97 1.39
CA ILE A 168 -4.90 7.97 0.04
C ILE A 168 -4.77 6.58 -0.59
N ALA A 169 -3.60 5.96 -0.47
CA ALA A 169 -3.33 4.64 -1.01
C ALA A 169 -4.17 3.54 -0.34
N ASP A 170 -4.35 3.57 0.99
CA ASP A 170 -5.22 2.63 1.69
C ASP A 170 -6.69 2.76 1.28
N ILE A 171 -7.21 3.99 1.25
CA ILE A 171 -8.61 4.26 0.87
C ILE A 171 -8.87 3.83 -0.57
N GLY A 172 -7.98 4.21 -1.50
CA GLY A 172 -8.08 3.82 -2.90
C GLY A 172 -7.91 2.31 -3.08
N GLY A 173 -6.93 1.72 -2.40
CA GLY A 173 -6.56 0.33 -2.53
C GLY A 173 -7.67 -0.63 -2.10
N VAL A 174 -8.26 -0.43 -0.92
CA VAL A 174 -9.37 -1.27 -0.46
C VAL A 174 -10.60 -1.14 -1.36
N LYS A 175 -10.87 0.05 -1.88
CA LYS A 175 -12.02 0.29 -2.77
C LYS A 175 -11.82 -0.34 -4.15
N LEU A 176 -10.64 -0.21 -4.73
CA LEU A 176 -10.28 -0.86 -6.01
C LEU A 176 -10.33 -2.38 -5.88
N ALA A 177 -9.80 -2.92 -4.79
CA ALA A 177 -9.82 -4.35 -4.52
C ALA A 177 -11.24 -4.90 -4.32
N TYR A 178 -12.10 -4.17 -3.59
CA TYR A 178 -13.50 -4.54 -3.43
C TYR A 178 -14.24 -4.53 -4.78
N ALA A 179 -14.03 -3.49 -5.60
CA ALA A 179 -14.62 -3.43 -6.94
C ALA A 179 -14.14 -4.58 -7.84
N ALA A 180 -12.88 -5.00 -7.70
CA ALA A 180 -12.34 -6.15 -8.42
C ALA A 180 -12.96 -7.48 -7.94
N LEU A 181 -13.16 -7.65 -6.63
CA LEU A 181 -13.90 -8.79 -6.08
C LEU A 181 -15.33 -8.85 -6.64
N GLN A 182 -16.06 -7.73 -6.65
CA GLN A 182 -17.43 -7.71 -7.19
C GLN A 182 -17.46 -8.15 -8.66
N LYS A 183 -16.50 -7.70 -9.48
CA LYS A 183 -16.35 -8.17 -10.87
C LYS A 183 -16.00 -9.65 -10.98
N ALA A 184 -15.25 -10.21 -10.04
CA ALA A 184 -14.98 -11.64 -10.00
C ALA A 184 -16.25 -12.43 -9.65
N LEU A 185 -17.01 -11.98 -8.64
CA LEU A 185 -18.29 -12.58 -8.26
C LEU A 185 -19.35 -12.47 -9.36
N ASP A 186 -19.35 -11.41 -10.17
CA ASP A 186 -20.26 -11.29 -11.31
C ASP A 186 -19.96 -12.34 -12.40
N LYS A 187 -18.71 -12.80 -12.51
CA LYS A 187 -18.31 -13.91 -13.40
C LYS A 187 -18.61 -15.29 -12.81
N HIS A 188 -18.74 -15.36 -11.49
CA HIS A 188 -19.03 -16.56 -10.71
C HIS A 188 -20.23 -16.34 -9.77
N PRO A 189 -21.45 -16.09 -10.30
CA PRO A 189 -22.61 -15.72 -9.47
C PRO A 189 -22.95 -16.74 -8.38
N GLU A 190 -22.58 -18.01 -8.58
CA GLU A 190 -22.71 -19.09 -7.61
C GLU A 190 -21.95 -18.83 -6.30
N GLU A 191 -20.84 -18.10 -6.33
CA GLU A 191 -20.03 -17.78 -5.16
C GLU A 191 -20.64 -16.62 -4.34
N ARG A 192 -21.47 -15.75 -4.96
CA ARG A 192 -22.04 -14.56 -4.31
C ARG A 192 -22.94 -14.86 -3.11
N GLY A 193 -23.62 -16.02 -3.14
CA GLY A 193 -24.49 -16.50 -2.06
C GLY A 193 -23.80 -17.39 -1.04
N LYS A 194 -22.56 -17.84 -1.31
CA LYS A 194 -21.88 -18.84 -0.51
C LYS A 194 -21.27 -18.24 0.74
N LYS A 195 -21.76 -18.70 1.89
CA LYS A 195 -21.19 -18.37 3.19
C LYS A 195 -20.09 -19.36 3.54
N ILE A 196 -18.98 -18.84 4.03
CA ILE A 196 -17.90 -19.61 4.66
C ILE A 196 -17.80 -19.08 6.09
N ASP A 197 -17.89 -19.98 7.06
CA ASP A 197 -17.95 -19.68 8.49
C ASP A 197 -19.02 -18.62 8.86
N GLY A 198 -20.14 -18.64 8.14
CA GLY A 198 -21.28 -17.73 8.35
C GLY A 198 -21.17 -16.35 7.68
N PHE A 199 -20.03 -16.03 7.05
CA PHE A 199 -19.78 -14.73 6.42
C PHE A 199 -19.99 -14.76 4.91
N THR A 200 -20.58 -13.70 4.35
CA THR A 200 -20.67 -13.52 2.89
C THR A 200 -19.30 -13.18 2.28
N PRO A 201 -19.10 -13.32 0.96
CA PRO A 201 -17.85 -12.90 0.32
C PRO A 201 -17.46 -11.45 0.66
N GLU A 202 -18.41 -10.52 0.64
CA GLU A 202 -18.15 -9.12 1.01
C GLU A 202 -17.68 -8.96 2.47
N GLN A 203 -18.26 -9.71 3.41
CA GLN A 203 -17.83 -9.68 4.81
C GLN A 203 -16.44 -10.28 4.96
N ARG A 204 -16.15 -11.40 4.28
CA ARG A 204 -14.82 -12.05 4.30
C ARG A 204 -13.74 -11.15 3.72
N PHE A 205 -14.05 -10.38 2.69
CA PHE A 205 -13.15 -9.37 2.14
C PHE A 205 -12.71 -8.36 3.21
N PHE A 206 -13.66 -7.73 3.92
CA PHE A 206 -13.32 -6.73 4.92
C PHE A 206 -12.65 -7.34 6.16
N LEU A 207 -13.02 -8.57 6.53
CA LEU A 207 -12.32 -9.31 7.59
C LEU A 207 -10.88 -9.63 7.20
N SER A 208 -10.64 -10.04 5.96
CA SER A 208 -9.30 -10.30 5.42
C SER A 208 -8.45 -9.03 5.38
N PHE A 209 -9.02 -7.92 4.89
CA PHE A 209 -8.38 -6.61 4.92
C PHE A 209 -8.01 -6.19 6.35
N ALA A 210 -8.91 -6.34 7.32
CA ALA A 210 -8.58 -6.03 8.70
C ALA A 210 -7.51 -6.96 9.28
N ALA A 211 -7.48 -8.23 8.87
CA ALA A 211 -6.57 -9.24 9.41
C ALA A 211 -5.10 -9.00 9.06
N ILE A 212 -4.80 -8.47 7.86
CA ILE A 212 -3.41 -8.16 7.46
C ILE A 212 -2.79 -7.02 8.28
N TRP A 213 -3.62 -6.21 8.94
CA TRP A 213 -3.18 -5.11 9.80
C TRP A 213 -3.09 -5.49 11.29
N ARG A 214 -3.25 -6.78 11.63
CA ARG A 214 -3.15 -7.23 13.03
C ARG A 214 -1.76 -6.95 13.57
N SER A 215 -1.68 -5.98 14.47
CA SER A 215 -0.42 -5.54 15.08
C SER A 215 -0.64 -5.13 16.53
N LYS A 216 0.44 -5.22 17.33
CA LYS A 216 0.53 -4.62 18.65
C LYS A 216 1.91 -3.99 18.78
N ILE A 217 1.95 -2.76 19.25
CA ILE A 217 3.15 -1.93 19.33
C ILE A 217 3.32 -1.41 20.76
N ARG A 218 4.56 -1.13 21.16
CA ARG A 218 4.86 -0.48 22.44
C ARG A 218 4.61 1.02 22.32
N ASP A 219 4.14 1.65 23.38
CA ASP A 219 3.86 3.09 23.39
C ASP A 219 5.07 3.93 22.99
N GLU A 220 6.29 3.53 23.35
CA GLU A 220 7.52 4.23 22.97
C GLU A 220 7.77 4.20 21.46
N ASP A 221 7.53 3.05 20.81
CA ASP A 221 7.67 2.93 19.34
C ASP A 221 6.51 3.64 18.63
N GLN A 222 5.30 3.58 19.19
CA GLN A 222 4.15 4.33 18.69
C GLN A 222 4.41 5.85 18.72
N LYS A 223 5.02 6.37 19.79
CA LYS A 223 5.42 7.79 19.89
C LYS A 223 6.46 8.18 18.84
N LEU A 224 7.42 7.30 18.56
CA LEU A 224 8.43 7.52 17.52
C LEU A 224 7.76 7.54 16.14
N ARG A 225 6.98 6.51 15.81
CA ARG A 225 6.33 6.36 14.50
C ARG A 225 5.36 7.48 14.17
N LEU A 226 4.63 8.00 15.15
CA LEU A 226 3.77 9.19 14.95
C LEU A 226 4.53 10.42 14.40
N LYS A 227 5.85 10.44 14.51
CA LYS A 227 6.71 11.53 14.03
C LYS A 227 7.52 11.18 12.78
N THR A 228 7.70 9.89 12.47
CA THR A 228 8.68 9.44 11.47
C THR A 228 8.14 8.48 10.43
N ASP A 229 7.06 7.76 10.74
CA ASP A 229 6.47 6.76 9.85
C ASP A 229 5.41 7.45 8.97
N PRO A 230 5.52 7.41 7.63
CA PRO A 230 4.48 7.94 6.76
C PRO A 230 3.20 7.09 6.81
N HIS A 231 3.24 5.90 7.40
CA HIS A 231 2.05 5.08 7.55
C HIS A 231 1.28 5.44 8.82
N SER A 232 -0.04 5.51 8.69
CA SER A 232 -0.92 5.56 9.85
C SER A 232 -0.75 4.32 10.74
N PRO A 233 -1.00 4.42 12.06
CA PRO A 233 -1.03 3.25 12.93
C PRO A 233 -1.99 2.19 12.40
N ALA A 234 -1.66 0.91 12.54
CA ALA A 234 -2.36 -0.18 11.86
C ALA A 234 -3.89 -0.18 12.10
N GLN A 235 -4.35 0.16 13.30
CA GLN A 235 -5.78 0.28 13.61
C GLN A 235 -6.49 1.35 12.78
N TYR A 236 -5.82 2.43 12.41
CA TYR A 236 -6.37 3.51 11.58
C TYR A 236 -6.20 3.24 10.08
N ARG A 237 -5.26 2.38 9.69
CA ARG A 237 -5.22 1.80 8.32
C ARG A 237 -6.39 0.87 8.04
N VAL A 238 -7.01 0.31 9.10
CA VAL A 238 -8.29 -0.40 9.01
C VAL A 238 -9.46 0.56 9.15
N ASN A 239 -9.55 1.23 10.31
CA ASN A 239 -10.76 1.96 10.68
C ASN A 239 -10.97 3.21 9.83
N GLY A 240 -9.90 3.87 9.36
CA GLY A 240 -9.99 5.01 8.46
C GLY A 240 -10.73 4.65 7.17
N PRO A 241 -10.14 3.82 6.29
CA PRO A 241 -10.76 3.43 5.03
C PRO A 241 -12.14 2.79 5.18
N LEU A 242 -12.33 1.91 6.18
CA LEU A 242 -13.61 1.25 6.37
C LEU A 242 -14.70 2.20 6.87
N SER A 243 -14.35 3.23 7.66
CA SER A 243 -15.32 4.24 8.11
C SER A 243 -15.86 5.12 6.98
N ASP A 244 -15.14 5.20 5.86
CA ASP A 244 -15.53 5.90 4.64
C ASP A 244 -16.25 5.01 3.61
N SER A 245 -16.29 3.69 3.82
CA SER A 245 -16.85 2.74 2.85
C SER A 245 -18.34 2.49 3.07
N PRO A 246 -19.24 2.94 2.15
CA PRO A 246 -20.64 2.51 2.16
C PRO A 246 -20.79 1.00 1.96
N GLU A 247 -19.87 0.37 1.24
CA GLU A 247 -19.86 -1.08 1.00
C GLU A 247 -19.61 -1.86 2.29
N PHE A 248 -18.67 -1.41 3.13
CA PHE A 248 -18.44 -1.97 4.47
C PHE A 248 -19.69 -1.82 5.35
N GLN A 249 -20.26 -0.61 5.42
CA GLN A 249 -21.47 -0.35 6.18
C GLN A 249 -22.61 -1.30 5.75
N LYS A 250 -22.81 -1.48 4.43
CA LYS A 250 -23.82 -2.36 3.87
C LYS A 250 -23.54 -3.84 4.17
N ALA A 251 -22.30 -4.30 4.01
CA ALA A 251 -21.92 -5.70 4.19
C ALA A 251 -22.19 -6.19 5.63
N PHE A 252 -22.05 -5.31 6.62
CA PHE A 252 -22.29 -5.61 8.04
C PHE A 252 -23.61 -5.06 8.58
N ASN A 253 -24.45 -4.45 7.72
CA ASN A 253 -25.72 -3.82 8.12
C ASN A 253 -25.57 -2.86 9.31
N ILE A 254 -24.54 -2.00 9.26
CA ILE A 254 -24.19 -1.10 10.36
C ILE A 254 -25.10 0.14 10.32
N PRO A 255 -25.82 0.48 11.42
CA PRO A 255 -26.66 1.67 11.47
C PRO A 255 -25.89 2.97 11.28
N ASP A 256 -26.54 3.98 10.71
CA ASP A 256 -25.99 5.34 10.65
C ASP A 256 -25.66 5.88 12.05
N GLY A 257 -24.57 6.64 12.16
CA GLY A 257 -24.09 7.19 13.43
C GLY A 257 -23.32 6.19 14.31
N SER A 258 -23.16 4.94 13.88
CA SER A 258 -22.29 3.98 14.57
C SER A 258 -20.82 4.47 14.55
N PRO A 259 -20.01 4.17 15.58
CA PRO A 259 -18.63 4.66 15.68
C PRO A 259 -17.73 4.33 14.48
N MET A 260 -17.99 3.21 13.81
CA MET A 260 -17.24 2.73 12.63
C MET A 260 -17.78 3.31 11.30
N VAL A 261 -18.68 4.28 11.33
CA VAL A 261 -19.30 4.84 10.12
C VAL A 261 -19.26 6.36 10.19
N ARG A 262 -18.50 6.99 9.30
CA ARG A 262 -18.58 8.45 9.11
C ARG A 262 -19.89 8.78 8.41
N ARG A 263 -20.48 9.92 8.79
CA ARG A 263 -21.66 10.48 8.12
C ARG A 263 -21.38 10.64 6.63
N ALA A 264 -22.38 10.42 5.79
CA ALA A 264 -22.22 10.46 4.33
C ALA A 264 -21.59 11.76 3.80
N ASP A 265 -21.88 12.91 4.42
CA ASP A 265 -21.31 14.22 4.06
C ASP A 265 -19.87 14.45 4.56
N LYS A 266 -19.32 13.51 5.33
CA LYS A 266 -17.97 13.53 5.90
C LYS A 266 -17.06 12.42 5.39
N ARG A 267 -17.59 11.51 4.57
CA ARG A 267 -16.79 10.44 3.97
C ARG A 267 -15.82 11.02 2.96
N VAL A 268 -14.57 10.61 3.05
CA VAL A 268 -13.54 11.02 2.11
C VAL A 268 -13.44 10.02 0.96
N ASN A 269 -13.18 10.52 -0.24
CA ASN A 269 -13.03 9.70 -1.43
C ASN A 269 -12.26 10.48 -2.51
N ILE A 270 -11.26 9.85 -3.12
CA ILE A 270 -10.53 10.42 -4.26
C ILE A 270 -10.67 9.50 -5.48
N TRP A 271 -10.22 8.25 -5.33
CA TRP A 271 -10.09 7.26 -6.40
C TRP A 271 -11.20 6.22 -6.33
#